data_AF-A0A957T111-F1
#
_entry.id   AF-A0A957T111-F1
#
_cell.length_a   1.000
_cell.length_b   1.000
_cell.length_c   1.000
_cell.angle_alpha   90.00
_cell.angle_beta   90.00
_cell.angle_gamma   90.00
#
_symmetry.space_group_name_H-M   'P 1'
#
loop_
_entity.id
_entity.type
_entity.pdbx_description
1 polymer ?
#
loop_
_entity_poly.entity_id
_entity_poly.type
_entity_poly.pdbx_seq_one_letter_code
_entity_poly.pdbx_strand_id
1 'polypeptide(L)'
;MHTEQLQSVDYANAVAVLVADMTPERAAQVYDFVRFLQRQSTYPSPIISDEDDWLNDSEEQMQAEDALWEAAQVRHHDKFASLIVAARTEIDAGTTEPLFTKNGELKLP
;
A
#
# COMPACT_ATOMS: atom_id res chain seq x y z
N MET A 1 19.93 -10.80 -20.33
CA MET A 1 19.02 -11.44 -19.36
C MET A 1 19.68 -12.61 -18.60
N HIS A 2 20.93 -12.48 -18.12
CA HIS A 2 21.61 -13.51 -17.31
C HIS A 2 22.24 -12.96 -16.01
N THR A 3 22.27 -11.64 -15.83
CA THR A 3 22.93 -10.98 -14.70
C THR A 3 22.03 -10.87 -13.46
N GLU A 4 20.72 -10.76 -13.60
CA GLU A 4 19.78 -10.58 -12.47
C GLU A 4 19.56 -11.87 -11.67
N GLN A 5 19.59 -13.02 -12.35
CA GLN A 5 19.43 -14.34 -11.70
C GLN A 5 20.65 -14.75 -10.87
N LEU A 6 21.85 -14.28 -11.21
CA LEU A 6 23.05 -14.54 -10.42
C LEU A 6 23.07 -13.70 -9.14
N GLN A 7 22.66 -12.43 -9.24
CA GLN A 7 22.57 -11.54 -8.08
C GLN A 7 21.54 -12.00 -7.02
N SER A 8 20.43 -12.59 -7.45
CA SER A 8 19.41 -13.10 -6.52
C SER A 8 19.87 -14.34 -5.74
N VAL A 9 20.65 -15.23 -6.37
CA VAL A 9 21.23 -16.42 -5.72
C VAL A 9 22.31 -16.02 -4.72
N ASP A 10 23.16 -15.05 -5.07
CA ASP A 10 24.19 -14.52 -4.17
C ASP A 10 23.57 -13.84 -2.95
N TYR A 11 22.48 -13.11 -3.14
CA TYR A 11 21.74 -12.47 -2.06
C TYR A 11 21.08 -13.50 -1.12
N ALA A 12 20.45 -14.54 -1.67
CA ALA A 12 19.84 -15.61 -0.87
C ALA A 12 20.87 -16.34 0.01
N ASN A 13 22.06 -16.60 -0.53
CA ASN A 13 23.16 -17.21 0.23
C ASN A 13 23.67 -16.28 1.35
N ALA A 14 23.81 -14.98 1.09
CA ALA A 14 24.21 -14.00 2.09
C ALA A 14 23.21 -13.92 3.25
N VAL A 15 21.91 -13.94 2.95
CA VAL A 15 20.85 -13.97 3.97
C VAL A 15 20.87 -15.28 4.77
N ALA A 16 21.09 -16.42 4.12
CA ALA A 16 21.16 -17.71 4.81
C ALA A 16 22.33 -17.78 5.81
N VAL A 17 23.50 -17.28 5.42
CA VAL A 17 24.67 -17.17 6.32
C VAL A 17 24.37 -16.24 7.49
N LEU A 18 23.77 -15.08 7.23
CA LEU A 18 23.42 -14.12 8.27
C LEU A 18 22.44 -14.72 9.30
N VAL A 19 21.42 -15.47 8.86
CA VAL A 19 20.44 -16.12 9.75
C VAL A 19 21.07 -17.26 10.53
N ALA A 20 22.02 -18.00 9.93
CA ALA A 20 22.71 -19.10 10.60
C ALA A 20 23.59 -18.64 11.78
N ASP A 21 24.14 -17.43 11.70
CA ASP A 21 24.96 -16.82 12.76
C ASP A 21 24.12 -16.15 13.88
N MET A 22 22.79 -16.18 13.79
CA MET A 22 21.91 -15.57 14.80
C MET A 22 21.66 -16.47 16.01
N THR A 23 21.30 -15.87 17.15
CA THR A 23 20.77 -16.64 18.29
C THR A 23 19.43 -17.27 17.92
N PRO A 24 19.05 -18.41 18.54
CA PRO A 24 17.82 -19.12 18.21
C PRO A 24 16.57 -18.24 18.31
N GLU A 25 16.54 -17.30 19.26
CA GLU A 25 15.42 -16.37 19.45
C GLU A 25 15.29 -15.39 18.27
N ARG A 26 16.42 -14.92 17.73
CA ARG A 26 16.45 -14.01 16.57
C ARG A 26 16.13 -14.75 15.27
N ALA A 27 16.62 -15.98 15.11
CA ALA A 27 16.27 -16.83 13.99
C ALA A 27 14.76 -17.14 13.97
N ALA A 28 14.15 -17.39 15.14
CA ALA A 28 12.71 -17.60 15.26
C ALA A 28 11.90 -16.36 14.86
N GLN A 29 12.36 -15.15 15.22
CA GLN A 29 11.73 -13.89 14.80
C GLN A 29 11.77 -13.70 13.28
N VAL A 30 12.90 -14.02 12.64
CA VAL A 30 13.02 -13.98 11.16
C VAL A 30 12.08 -14.99 10.53
N TYR A 31 11.99 -16.20 11.08
CA TYR A 31 11.07 -17.23 10.62
C TYR A 31 9.60 -16.80 10.73
N ASP A 32 9.20 -16.21 11.86
CA ASP A 32 7.85 -15.70 12.08
C ASP A 32 7.51 -14.56 11.12
N PHE A 33 8.47 -13.67 10.83
CA PHE A 33 8.33 -12.60 9.85
C PHE A 33 8.14 -13.14 8.43
N VAL A 34 8.94 -14.12 8.00
CA VAL A 34 8.79 -14.76 6.67
C VAL A 34 7.43 -15.45 6.57
N ARG A 35 7.02 -16.16 7.63
CA ARG A 35 5.71 -16.81 7.69
C ARG A 35 4.56 -15.80 7.65
N PHE A 36 4.73 -14.62 8.25
CA PHE A 36 3.77 -13.52 8.16
C PHE A 36 3.63 -13.01 6.72
N LEU A 37 4.73 -12.74 6.02
CA LEU A 37 4.72 -12.31 4.62
C LEU A 37 4.04 -13.35 3.70
N GLN A 38 4.35 -14.64 3.88
CA GLN A 38 3.72 -15.72 3.11
C GLN A 38 2.21 -15.82 3.34
N ARG A 39 1.73 -15.50 4.54
CA ARG A 39 0.29 -15.47 4.86
C ARG A 39 -0.41 -14.26 4.24
N GLN A 40 0.30 -13.13 4.11
CA GLN A 40 -0.23 -11.91 3.50
C GLN A 40 -0.28 -11.95 1.96
N SER A 41 0.39 -12.93 1.32
CA SER A 41 0.35 -13.18 -0.13
C SER A 41 -1.06 -13.48 -0.70
N THR A 42 -2.09 -13.54 0.15
CA THR A 42 -3.50 -13.71 -0.25
C THR A 42 -4.28 -12.39 -0.32
N TYR A 43 -3.68 -11.26 0.05
CA TYR A 43 -4.22 -9.97 -0.35
C TYR A 43 -3.97 -9.79 -1.85
N PRO A 44 -4.92 -9.26 -2.65
CA PRO A 44 -4.56 -8.81 -3.98
C PRO A 44 -3.36 -7.88 -3.80
N SER A 45 -2.26 -8.16 -4.50
CA SER A 45 -1.17 -7.21 -4.62
C SER A 45 -1.83 -5.85 -4.84
N PRO A 46 -1.45 -4.80 -4.08
CA PRO A 46 -1.78 -3.48 -4.57
C PRO A 46 -1.25 -3.46 -6.02
N ILE A 47 -2.04 -2.92 -6.93
CA ILE A 47 -1.62 -2.71 -8.32
C ILE A 47 -0.49 -1.68 -8.24
N ILE A 48 0.67 -2.14 -7.81
CA ILE A 48 1.94 -1.47 -7.81
C ILE A 48 2.81 -2.51 -8.52
N SER A 49 2.49 -2.73 -9.80
CA SER A 49 3.57 -2.89 -10.76
C SER A 49 4.42 -1.62 -10.68
N ASP A 50 5.68 -1.73 -11.05
CA ASP A 50 6.69 -0.67 -11.01
C ASP A 50 6.39 0.55 -11.93
N GLU A 51 5.15 1.05 -11.97
CA GLU A 51 4.62 2.08 -12.88
C GLU A 51 3.94 3.25 -12.15
N ASP A 52 3.82 3.25 -10.82
CA ASP A 52 3.16 4.34 -10.08
C ASP A 52 4.18 5.41 -9.65
N ASP A 53 4.86 5.99 -10.64
CA ASP A 53 5.62 7.24 -10.46
C ASP A 53 4.68 8.42 -10.70
N TRP A 54 3.59 8.50 -9.91
CA TRP A 54 2.54 9.53 -10.04
C TRP A 54 3.09 10.97 -10.05
N LEU A 55 4.29 11.17 -9.49
CA LEU A 55 4.97 12.46 -9.48
C LEU A 55 5.70 12.80 -10.79
N ASN A 56 5.96 11.82 -11.66
CA ASN A 56 6.67 11.96 -12.93
C ASN A 56 5.84 11.54 -14.16
N ASP A 57 4.53 11.38 -14.01
CA ASP A 57 3.65 11.12 -15.15
C ASP A 57 3.72 12.24 -16.18
N SER A 58 3.69 11.85 -17.45
CA SER A 58 3.54 12.81 -18.54
C SER A 58 2.14 13.43 -18.51
N GLU A 59 2.02 14.64 -19.08
CA GLU A 59 0.74 15.35 -19.15
C GLU A 59 -0.35 14.53 -19.88
N GLU A 60 0.05 13.70 -20.85
CA GLU A 60 -0.84 12.81 -21.59
C GLU A 60 -1.39 11.67 -20.70
N GLN A 61 -0.59 11.14 -19.78
CA GLN A 61 -1.02 10.10 -18.84
C GLN A 61 -2.00 10.66 -17.81
N MET A 62 -1.70 11.83 -17.24
CA MET A 62 -2.59 12.52 -16.30
C MET A 62 -3.96 12.81 -16.93
N GLN A 63 -4.01 13.27 -18.18
CA GLN A 63 -5.28 13.50 -18.89
C GLN A 63 -6.06 12.21 -19.15
N ALA A 64 -5.37 11.11 -19.44
CA ALA A 64 -6.01 9.81 -19.63
C ALA A 64 -6.64 9.30 -18.33
N GLU A 65 -5.95 9.48 -17.20
CA GLU A 65 -6.50 9.17 -15.89
C GLU A 65 -7.70 10.04 -15.55
N ASP A 66 -7.58 11.37 -15.70
CA ASP A 66 -8.68 12.31 -15.44
C ASP A 66 -9.96 11.89 -16.20
N ALA A 67 -9.83 11.50 -17.47
CA ALA A 67 -10.95 11.01 -18.26
C ALA A 67 -11.57 9.71 -17.70
N LEU A 68 -10.75 8.80 -17.15
CA LEU A 68 -11.23 7.59 -16.49
C LEU A 68 -11.95 7.92 -15.17
N TRP A 69 -11.42 8.85 -14.39
CA TRP A 69 -12.03 9.32 -13.14
C TRP A 69 -13.39 9.99 -13.40
N GLU A 70 -13.48 10.87 -14.39
CA GLU A 70 -14.74 11.50 -14.81
C GLU A 70 -15.77 10.47 -15.28
N ALA A 71 -15.36 9.53 -16.15
CA ALA A 71 -16.24 8.48 -16.63
C ALA A 71 -16.75 7.58 -15.49
N ALA A 72 -15.91 7.28 -14.50
CA ALA A 72 -16.29 6.54 -13.31
C ALA A 72 -17.27 7.34 -12.44
N GLN A 73 -17.06 8.65 -12.27
CA GLN A 73 -17.95 9.53 -11.54
C GLN A 73 -19.36 9.53 -12.13
N VAL A 74 -19.47 9.63 -13.46
CA VAL A 74 -20.76 9.58 -14.17
C VAL A 74 -21.40 8.20 -14.04
N ARG A 75 -20.64 7.12 -14.30
CA ARG A 75 -21.16 5.74 -14.24
C ARG A 75 -21.66 5.35 -12.85
N HIS A 76 -21.01 5.84 -11.80
CA HIS A 76 -21.29 5.47 -10.42
C HIS A 76 -21.88 6.62 -9.59
N HIS A 77 -22.50 7.59 -10.25
CA HIS A 77 -23.05 8.80 -9.62
C HIS A 77 -23.87 8.49 -8.37
N ASP A 78 -24.82 7.56 -8.44
CA ASP A 78 -25.71 7.24 -7.31
C ASP A 78 -24.97 6.61 -6.13
N LYS A 79 -23.93 5.82 -6.42
CA LYS A 79 -23.04 5.25 -5.40
C LYS A 79 -22.23 6.34 -4.71
N PHE A 80 -21.70 7.31 -5.45
CA PHE A 80 -20.98 8.43 -4.85
C PHE A 80 -21.92 9.35 -4.05
N ALA A 81 -23.14 9.58 -4.54
CA ALA A 81 -24.16 10.33 -3.81
C ALA A 81 -24.49 9.68 -2.45
N SER A 82 -24.65 8.35 -2.41
CA SER A 82 -24.90 7.64 -1.15
C SER A 82 -23.69 7.69 -0.19
N LEU A 83 -22.47 7.58 -0.71
CA LEU A 83 -21.24 7.73 0.09
C LEU A 83 -21.12 9.13 0.69
N ILE A 84 -21.46 10.18 -0.05
CA ILE A 84 -21.47 11.57 0.46
C ILE A 84 -22.44 11.71 1.63
N VAL A 85 -23.65 11.14 1.50
CA VAL A 85 -24.66 11.17 2.58
C VAL A 85 -24.18 10.40 3.81
N ALA A 86 -23.60 9.22 3.61
CA ALA A 86 -23.06 8.41 4.70
C ALA A 86 -21.93 9.14 5.43
N ALA A 87 -20.96 9.69 4.70
CA ALA A 87 -19.84 10.43 5.27
C ALA A 87 -20.31 11.65 6.09
N ARG A 88 -21.29 12.41 5.59
CA ARG A 88 -21.89 13.52 6.36
C ARG A 88 -22.54 13.05 7.64
N THR A 89 -23.29 11.94 7.56
CA THR A 89 -23.97 11.36 8.72
C THR A 89 -22.95 10.93 9.78
N GLU A 90 -21.82 10.33 9.39
CA GLU A 90 -20.74 9.95 10.30
C GLU A 90 -20.05 11.16 10.96
N ILE A 91 -19.83 12.23 10.19
CA ILE A 91 -19.28 13.49 10.71
C ILE A 91 -20.23 14.11 11.74
N ASP A 92 -21.51 14.20 11.40
CA ASP A 92 -22.54 14.76 12.29
C ASP A 92 -22.75 13.91 13.54
N ALA A 93 -22.59 12.59 13.44
CA ALA A 93 -22.63 11.66 14.56
C ALA A 93 -21.36 11.71 15.44
N GLY A 94 -20.30 12.39 15.00
CA GLY A 94 -19.02 12.47 15.71
C GLY A 94 -18.24 11.17 15.73
N THR A 95 -18.55 10.21 14.85
CA THR A 95 -17.81 8.94 14.73
C THR A 95 -16.48 9.13 14.00
N THR A 96 -16.33 10.21 13.23
CA THR A 96 -15.07 10.60 12.62
C THR A 96 -14.34 11.60 13.51
N GLU A 97 -13.10 11.26 13.91
CA GLU A 97 -12.23 12.21 14.59
C GLU A 97 -11.32 12.94 13.58
N PRO A 98 -11.09 14.25 13.77
CA PRO A 98 -10.13 14.97 12.94
C PRO A 98 -8.72 14.41 13.17
N LEU A 99 -8.06 14.04 12.06
CA LEU A 99 -6.70 13.50 12.06
C LEU A 99 -5.65 14.50 12.57
N PHE A 100 -5.96 15.80 12.53
CA PHE A 100 -5.08 16.86 13.02
C PHE A 100 -5.73 17.62 14.17
N THR A 101 -4.92 17.97 15.17
CA THR A 101 -5.32 18.86 16.25
C THR A 101 -5.46 20.30 15.74
N LYS A 102 -6.06 21.18 16.55
CA LYS A 102 -6.14 22.62 16.24
C LYS A 102 -4.78 23.30 16.07
N ASN A 103 -3.71 22.66 16.55
CA ASN A 103 -2.34 23.15 16.45
C ASN A 103 -1.57 22.54 15.27
N GLY A 104 -2.22 21.70 14.46
CA GLY A 104 -1.62 21.03 13.30
C GLY A 104 -0.85 19.75 13.62
N GLU A 105 -0.94 19.24 14.85
CA GLU A 105 -0.28 17.98 15.24
C GLU A 105 -1.14 16.79 14.79
N LEU A 106 -0.47 15.71 14.37
CA LEU A 106 -1.14 14.47 14.00
C LEU A 106 -1.71 13.77 15.25
N LYS A 107 -3.01 13.49 15.23
CA LYS A 107 -3.71 12.72 16.26
C LYS A 107 -3.95 11.30 15.74
N LEU A 108 -3.01 10.41 16.00
CA LEU A 108 -3.17 8.97 15.78
C LEU A 108 -3.82 8.31 17.01
N PRO A 109 -4.59 7.22 16.83
CA PRO A 109 -5.20 6.47 17.93
C PRO A 109 -4.19 5.81 18.87
#